data_AF-H0E2S5-F1
#
_entry.id   AF-H0E2S5-F1
#
_cell.length_a   1.000
_cell.length_b   1.000
_cell.length_c   1.000
_cell.angle_alpha   90.00
_cell.angle_beta   90.00
_cell.angle_gamma   90.00
#
_symmetry.space_group_name_H-M   'P 1'
#
loop_
_entity.id
_entity.type
_entity.pdbx_description
1 polymer ?
#
loop_
_entity_poly.entity_id
_entity_poly.type
_entity_poly.pdbx_seq_one_letter_code
_entity_poly.pdbx_strand_id
1 'polypeptide(L)'
;MTDPTTVPAPATRDRDLDHVRWHDLECGGYEADRLLWRELAAERWSSGAGGRVLDLGSGTGRVALDLAGAGHPTLGVDIDPVFCAELRRRASLRSLPAGATVGDARALSLGERFGLVLAPMQTVQLLGGADGRGRFLGQIAGLLRPGGRAAIALVEEVEPFDAADAAAIAPDMRDHDGTVYASRPVGVDVRDDRIVLDRVREIVEPSGERHESHDRIVLDLLSAEQLEDEARALGLQVHPRREIAATDEHVASQVVILGA
;
A
#
# COMPACT_ATOMS: atom_id res chain seq x y z
N MET A 1 22.96 38.66 -34.11
CA MET A 1 23.50 37.30 -33.99
C MET A 1 23.38 36.93 -32.52
N THR A 2 22.33 36.14 -32.24
CA THR A 2 22.01 35.35 -31.02
C THR A 2 22.22 35.98 -29.62
N ASP A 3 21.09 36.32 -29.01
CA ASP A 3 20.83 36.58 -27.60
C ASP A 3 21.20 35.35 -26.72
N PRO A 4 22.02 35.49 -25.66
CA PRO A 4 22.42 34.36 -24.83
C PRO A 4 21.39 34.07 -23.72
N THR A 5 20.77 32.91 -23.84
CA THR A 5 20.29 32.06 -22.73
C THR A 5 19.35 32.69 -21.71
N THR A 6 18.07 32.75 -22.08
CA THR A 6 16.97 32.68 -21.10
C THR A 6 17.09 31.34 -20.36
N VAL A 7 17.55 31.37 -19.11
CA VAL A 7 17.37 30.24 -18.20
C VAL A 7 15.86 30.03 -18.06
N PRO A 8 15.31 28.84 -18.38
CA PRO A 8 13.89 28.60 -18.16
C PRO A 8 13.58 28.84 -16.68
N ALA A 9 12.49 29.57 -16.42
CA ALA A 9 11.97 29.68 -15.06
C ALA A 9 11.85 28.28 -14.44
N PRO A 10 12.16 28.10 -13.13
CA PRO A 10 12.02 26.80 -12.50
C PRO A 10 10.61 26.28 -12.78
N ALA A 11 10.52 25.05 -13.31
CA ALA A 11 9.25 24.43 -13.58
C ALA A 11 8.44 24.43 -12.28
N THR A 12 7.24 24.99 -12.30
CA THR A 12 6.32 24.90 -11.16
C THR A 12 6.17 23.43 -10.78
N ARG A 13 6.49 23.06 -9.53
CA ARG A 13 6.46 21.66 -9.07
C ARG A 13 5.15 20.98 -9.43
N ASP A 14 5.26 19.84 -10.10
CA ASP A 14 4.13 18.99 -10.42
C ASP A 14 3.73 18.22 -9.17
N ARG A 15 2.66 18.68 -8.51
CA ARG A 15 2.20 18.11 -7.24
C ARG A 15 1.76 16.65 -7.36
N ASP A 16 1.21 16.26 -8.51
CA ASP A 16 0.78 14.88 -8.74
C ASP A 16 2.00 13.96 -8.86
N LEU A 17 3.03 14.42 -9.56
CA LEU A 17 4.30 13.70 -9.66
C LEU A 17 5.01 13.60 -8.30
N ASP A 18 5.03 14.69 -7.53
CA ASP A 18 5.60 14.68 -6.17
C ASP A 18 4.82 13.70 -5.27
N HIS A 19 3.49 13.66 -5.39
CA HIS A 19 2.64 12.72 -4.64
C HIS A 19 2.98 11.26 -4.97
N VAL A 20 3.17 10.93 -6.25
CA VAL A 20 3.63 9.60 -6.69
C VAL A 20 5.01 9.26 -6.14
N ARG A 21 5.95 10.21 -6.18
CA ARG A 21 7.33 10.01 -5.70
C ARG A 21 7.38 9.74 -4.20
N TRP A 22 6.62 10.49 -3.40
CA TRP A 22 6.50 10.22 -1.97
C TRP A 22 5.93 8.83 -1.70
N HIS A 23 4.83 8.47 -2.36
CA HIS A 23 4.25 7.14 -2.22
C HIS A 23 5.23 6.02 -2.61
N ASP A 24 5.95 6.17 -3.72
CA ASP A 24 6.94 5.18 -4.15
C ASP A 24 8.13 5.06 -3.20
N LEU A 25 8.58 6.17 -2.63
CA LEU A 25 9.68 6.19 -1.66
C LEU A 25 9.29 5.44 -0.39
N GLU A 26 8.07 5.65 0.10
CA GLU A 26 7.63 5.19 1.42
C GLU A 26 6.97 3.83 1.42
N CYS A 27 6.38 3.44 0.29
CA CYS A 27 5.66 2.18 0.16
C CYS A 27 6.21 1.31 -0.96
N GLY A 28 6.72 1.91 -2.04
CA GLY A 28 7.16 1.21 -3.25
C GLY A 28 8.36 0.27 -3.05
N GLY A 29 9.23 0.60 -2.10
CA GLY A 29 10.44 -0.17 -1.76
C GLY A 29 10.21 -1.44 -0.96
N TYR A 30 9.02 -1.64 -0.37
CA TYR A 30 8.76 -2.79 0.48
C TYR A 30 8.67 -4.10 -0.32
N GLU A 31 9.62 -5.01 -0.12
CA GLU A 31 9.70 -6.27 -0.88
C GLU A 31 9.41 -7.54 -0.06
N ALA A 32 9.42 -7.44 1.28
CA ALA A 32 9.36 -8.61 2.17
C ALA A 32 8.07 -9.42 2.02
N ASP A 33 6.98 -8.80 1.58
CA ASP A 33 5.66 -9.42 1.41
C ASP A 33 5.44 -10.05 0.03
N ARG A 34 6.29 -9.74 -0.97
CA ARG A 34 6.06 -10.12 -2.38
C ARG A 34 5.99 -11.62 -2.58
N LEU A 35 6.85 -12.38 -1.89
CA LEU A 35 6.87 -13.84 -2.01
C LEU A 35 5.53 -14.44 -1.59
N LEU A 36 4.99 -13.99 -0.45
CA LEU A 36 3.70 -14.47 0.06
C LEU A 36 2.56 -14.17 -0.92
N TRP A 37 2.52 -12.97 -1.50
CA TRP A 37 1.47 -12.61 -2.47
C TRP A 37 1.52 -13.48 -3.73
N ARG A 38 2.73 -13.77 -4.23
CA ARG A 38 2.91 -14.67 -5.37
C ARG A 38 2.48 -16.10 -5.05
N GLU A 39 2.85 -16.62 -3.88
CA GLU A 39 2.44 -17.95 -3.42
C GLU A 39 0.91 -18.08 -3.37
N LEU A 40 0.24 -17.11 -2.72
CA LEU A 40 -1.22 -17.12 -2.62
C LEU A 40 -1.89 -17.04 -4.00
N ALA A 41 -1.37 -16.22 -4.91
CA ALA A 41 -1.88 -16.14 -6.29
C ALA A 41 -1.70 -17.46 -7.05
N ALA A 42 -0.53 -18.10 -6.94
CA ALA A 42 -0.24 -19.39 -7.56
C ALA A 42 -1.09 -20.54 -7.00
N GLU A 43 -1.33 -20.57 -5.69
CA GLU A 43 -2.22 -21.52 -5.02
C GLU A 43 -3.65 -21.38 -5.57
N ARG A 44 -4.18 -20.15 -5.64
CA ARG A 44 -5.54 -19.92 -6.16
C ARG A 44 -5.64 -20.35 -7.62
N TRP A 45 -4.66 -20.01 -8.45
CA TRP A 45 -4.63 -20.39 -9.85
C TRP A 45 -4.66 -21.91 -10.04
N SER A 46 -3.80 -22.63 -9.32
CA SER A 46 -3.69 -24.09 -9.40
C SER A 46 -4.95 -24.83 -8.92
N SER A 47 -5.69 -24.22 -7.98
CA SER A 47 -6.93 -24.81 -7.42
C SER A 47 -8.16 -24.65 -8.31
N GLY A 48 -8.06 -23.98 -9.47
CA GLY A 48 -9.21 -23.66 -10.33
C GLY A 48 -10.05 -22.48 -9.82
N ALA A 49 -9.77 -21.97 -8.62
CA ALA A 49 -10.28 -20.69 -8.12
C ALA A 49 -9.44 -19.49 -8.61
N GLY A 50 -8.68 -19.66 -9.70
CA GLY A 50 -7.87 -18.61 -10.31
C GLY A 50 -8.71 -17.52 -10.99
N GLY A 51 -8.01 -16.60 -11.62
CA GLY A 51 -8.60 -15.43 -12.28
C GLY A 51 -7.82 -14.17 -11.95
N ARG A 52 -8.45 -13.02 -12.18
CA ARG A 52 -7.85 -11.74 -11.82
C ARG A 52 -7.73 -11.63 -10.30
N VAL A 53 -6.61 -11.11 -9.81
CA VAL A 53 -6.40 -10.75 -8.40
C VAL A 53 -6.87 -9.32 -8.18
N LEU A 54 -7.60 -9.08 -7.10
CA LEU A 54 -7.95 -7.72 -6.65
C LEU A 54 -6.93 -7.25 -5.62
N ASP A 55 -6.34 -6.08 -5.83
CA ASP A 55 -5.39 -5.42 -4.91
C ASP A 55 -6.05 -4.16 -4.35
N LEU A 56 -6.49 -4.20 -3.09
CA LEU A 56 -7.20 -3.12 -2.40
C LEU A 56 -6.19 -2.21 -1.68
N GLY A 57 -6.26 -0.90 -1.94
CA GLY A 57 -5.21 0.04 -1.50
C GLY A 57 -3.94 -0.12 -2.35
N SER A 58 -4.11 -0.31 -3.66
CA SER A 58 -3.02 -0.72 -4.55
C SER A 58 -1.90 0.30 -4.72
N GLY A 59 -2.15 1.56 -4.35
CA GLY A 59 -1.24 2.68 -4.56
C GLY A 59 -0.79 2.76 -6.02
N THR A 60 0.49 3.03 -6.22
CA THR A 60 1.13 3.06 -7.56
C THR A 60 1.39 1.66 -8.16
N GLY A 61 0.86 0.60 -7.52
CA GLY A 61 0.78 -0.76 -8.06
C GLY A 61 1.93 -1.70 -7.68
N ARG A 62 2.57 -1.50 -6.51
CA ARG A 62 3.70 -2.34 -6.07
C ARG A 62 3.38 -3.85 -6.15
N VAL A 63 2.25 -4.28 -5.61
CA VAL A 63 1.82 -5.68 -5.62
C VAL A 63 1.10 -6.04 -6.92
N ALA A 64 0.15 -5.21 -7.36
CA ALA A 64 -0.58 -5.45 -8.61
C ALA A 64 0.32 -5.68 -9.85
N LEU A 65 1.39 -4.89 -9.99
CA LEU A 65 2.27 -4.97 -11.16
C LEU A 65 3.26 -6.14 -11.05
N ASP A 66 3.69 -6.47 -9.82
CA ASP A 66 4.54 -7.63 -9.55
C ASP A 66 3.82 -8.94 -9.91
N LEU A 67 2.59 -9.11 -9.43
CA LEU A 67 1.75 -10.27 -9.73
C LEU A 67 1.42 -10.38 -11.22
N ALA A 68 1.13 -9.25 -11.88
CA ALA A 68 0.88 -9.23 -13.32
C ALA A 68 2.13 -9.66 -14.12
N GLY A 69 3.32 -9.24 -13.68
CA GLY A 69 4.60 -9.71 -14.23
C GLY A 69 4.85 -11.20 -14.00
N ALA A 70 4.34 -11.76 -12.90
CA ALA A 70 4.38 -13.19 -12.59
C ALA A 70 3.30 -14.02 -13.32
N GLY A 71 2.49 -13.40 -14.19
CA GLY A 71 1.45 -14.10 -14.97
C GLY A 71 0.08 -14.16 -14.30
N HIS A 72 -0.14 -13.42 -13.22
CA HIS A 72 -1.44 -13.30 -12.54
C HIS A 72 -2.08 -11.94 -12.86
N PRO A 73 -3.10 -11.87 -13.73
CA PRO A 73 -3.75 -10.60 -14.06
C PRO A 73 -4.29 -9.90 -12.82
N THR A 74 -4.19 -8.57 -12.75
CA THR A 74 -4.56 -7.81 -11.55
C THR A 74 -5.48 -6.63 -11.81
N LEU A 75 -6.34 -6.32 -10.84
CA LEU A 75 -7.07 -5.07 -10.72
C LEU A 75 -6.63 -4.39 -9.43
N GLY A 76 -5.96 -3.24 -9.54
CA GLY A 76 -5.76 -2.34 -8.40
C GLY A 76 -7.01 -1.49 -8.14
N VAL A 77 -7.33 -1.29 -6.87
CA VAL A 77 -8.28 -0.29 -6.41
C VAL A 77 -7.58 0.63 -5.44
N ASP A 78 -7.68 1.93 -5.68
CA ASP A 78 -7.20 2.93 -4.75
C ASP A 78 -8.18 4.11 -4.70
N ILE A 79 -8.24 4.82 -3.57
CA ILE A 79 -9.08 6.02 -3.46
C ILE A 79 -8.44 7.18 -4.22
N ASP A 80 -7.12 7.16 -4.40
CA ASP A 80 -6.38 8.22 -5.06
C ASP A 80 -6.36 8.04 -6.60
N PRO A 81 -6.90 9.01 -7.36
CA PRO A 81 -6.92 8.94 -8.82
C PRO A 81 -5.55 9.04 -9.48
N VAL A 82 -4.59 9.74 -8.85
CA VAL A 82 -3.22 9.90 -9.35
C VAL A 82 -2.50 8.55 -9.29
N PHE A 83 -2.63 7.82 -8.19
CA PHE A 83 -2.05 6.49 -8.04
C PHE A 83 -2.62 5.49 -9.05
N CYS A 84 -3.94 5.50 -9.24
CA CYS A 84 -4.60 4.68 -10.25
C CYS A 84 -4.19 5.04 -11.69
N ALA A 85 -3.95 6.31 -11.99
CA ALA A 85 -3.41 6.74 -13.29
C ALA A 85 -1.96 6.23 -13.47
N GLU A 86 -1.13 6.35 -12.45
CA GLU A 86 0.26 5.91 -12.49
C GLU A 86 0.40 4.38 -12.61
N LEU A 87 -0.39 3.60 -11.87
CA LEU A 87 -0.44 2.14 -12.01
C LEU A 87 -0.76 1.74 -13.46
N ARG A 88 -1.81 2.33 -14.06
CA ARG A 88 -2.18 2.06 -15.46
C ARG A 88 -1.05 2.43 -16.42
N ARG A 89 -0.40 3.59 -16.23
CA ARG A 89 0.74 4.02 -17.05
C ARG A 89 1.88 3.00 -16.98
N ARG A 90 2.28 2.57 -15.78
CA ARG A 90 3.33 1.57 -15.55
C ARG A 90 2.98 0.19 -16.09
N ALA A 91 1.71 -0.20 -16.04
CA ALA A 91 1.22 -1.43 -16.63
C ALA A 91 1.34 -1.39 -18.16
N SER A 92 0.86 -0.31 -18.79
CA SER A 92 0.93 -0.12 -20.24
C SER A 92 2.36 -0.08 -20.77
N LEU A 93 3.27 0.63 -20.09
CA LEU A 93 4.68 0.71 -20.50
C LEU A 93 5.40 -0.64 -20.51
N ARG A 94 4.93 -1.59 -19.70
CA ARG A 94 5.50 -2.94 -19.57
C ARG A 94 4.64 -4.02 -20.21
N SER A 95 3.55 -3.63 -20.90
CA SER A 95 2.57 -4.57 -21.48
C SER A 95 2.05 -5.60 -20.48
N LEU A 96 1.86 -5.20 -19.22
CA LEU A 96 1.41 -6.10 -18.15
C LEU A 96 -0.12 -6.19 -18.11
N PRO A 97 -0.69 -7.36 -17.77
CA PRO A 97 -2.14 -7.56 -17.60
C PRO A 97 -2.65 -6.98 -16.27
N ALA A 98 -2.28 -5.74 -15.96
CA ALA A 98 -2.69 -4.99 -14.79
C ALA A 98 -3.56 -3.79 -15.20
N GLY A 99 -4.58 -3.51 -14.40
CA GLY A 99 -5.40 -2.29 -14.53
C GLY A 99 -5.68 -1.70 -13.17
N ALA A 100 -6.25 -0.50 -13.14
CA ALA A 100 -6.65 0.16 -11.90
C ALA A 100 -8.02 0.83 -12.05
N THR A 101 -8.75 0.94 -10.95
CA THR A 101 -9.96 1.75 -10.84
C THR A 101 -9.94 2.56 -9.55
N VAL A 102 -10.44 3.79 -9.63
CA VAL A 102 -10.60 4.64 -8.46
C VAL A 102 -11.80 4.14 -7.66
N GLY A 103 -11.65 3.99 -6.35
CA GLY A 103 -12.73 3.55 -5.48
C GLY A 103 -12.35 3.47 -4.01
N ASP A 104 -13.33 3.67 -3.13
CA ASP A 104 -13.20 3.43 -1.70
C ASP A 104 -13.43 1.95 -1.41
N ALA A 105 -12.45 1.27 -0.80
CA ALA A 105 -12.51 -0.15 -0.47
C ALA A 105 -13.69 -0.52 0.47
N ARG A 106 -14.30 0.46 1.13
CA ARG A 106 -15.48 0.29 2.00
C ARG A 106 -16.80 0.33 1.24
N ALA A 107 -16.81 0.76 -0.02
CA ALA A 107 -18.02 0.97 -0.83
C ALA A 107 -17.76 0.67 -2.31
N LEU A 108 -17.38 -0.57 -2.61
CA LEU A 108 -17.04 -1.00 -3.96
C LEU A 108 -18.27 -1.43 -4.75
N SER A 109 -18.21 -1.20 -6.06
CA SER A 109 -19.17 -1.74 -7.02
C SER A 109 -18.40 -2.24 -8.23
N LEU A 110 -17.83 -3.44 -8.10
CA LEU A 110 -17.10 -4.11 -9.16
C LEU A 110 -18.03 -5.09 -9.87
N GLY A 111 -18.01 -5.09 -11.20
CA GLY A 111 -18.84 -5.98 -12.03
C GLY A 111 -18.37 -7.44 -12.08
N GLU A 112 -17.42 -7.82 -11.24
CA GLU A 112 -16.83 -9.15 -11.20
C GLU A 112 -16.49 -9.58 -9.77
N ARG A 113 -16.37 -10.90 -9.58
CA ARG A 113 -15.87 -11.52 -8.35
C ARG A 113 -14.47 -12.08 -8.57
N PHE A 114 -13.70 -12.21 -7.50
CA PHE A 114 -12.28 -12.54 -7.52
C PHE A 114 -12.00 -13.85 -6.79
N GLY A 115 -11.00 -14.57 -7.30
CA GLY A 115 -10.45 -15.76 -6.64
C GLY A 115 -9.50 -15.42 -5.50
N LEU A 116 -8.84 -14.27 -5.61
CA LEU A 116 -7.96 -13.70 -4.61
C LEU A 116 -8.22 -12.21 -4.47
N VAL A 117 -8.45 -11.76 -3.24
CA VAL A 117 -8.50 -10.35 -2.85
C VAL A 117 -7.35 -10.11 -1.89
N LEU A 118 -6.52 -9.11 -2.16
CA LEU A 118 -5.39 -8.72 -1.33
C LEU A 118 -5.66 -7.35 -0.74
N ALA A 119 -5.23 -7.15 0.50
CA ALA A 119 -5.06 -5.85 1.11
C ALA A 119 -3.67 -5.83 1.77
N PRO A 120 -2.62 -5.54 0.99
CA PRO A 120 -1.25 -5.48 1.49
C PRO A 120 -1.05 -4.32 2.47
N MET A 121 0.05 -4.40 3.24
CA MET A 121 0.44 -3.39 4.22
C MET A 121 -0.70 -3.05 5.19
N GLN A 122 -0.73 -1.84 5.76
CA GLN A 122 -1.65 -1.44 6.83
C GLN A 122 -2.99 -0.91 6.30
N THR A 123 -3.39 -1.29 5.08
CA THR A 123 -4.61 -0.78 4.42
C THR A 123 -5.85 -0.91 5.31
N VAL A 124 -6.01 -2.04 5.99
CA VAL A 124 -7.17 -2.29 6.87
C VAL A 124 -7.21 -1.37 8.09
N GLN A 125 -6.05 -0.91 8.56
CA GLN A 125 -5.92 -0.01 9.72
C GLN A 125 -6.14 1.46 9.37
N LEU A 126 -6.26 1.80 8.07
CA LEU A 126 -6.56 3.16 7.58
C LEU A 126 -8.07 3.42 7.42
N LEU A 127 -8.92 2.46 7.75
CA LEU A 127 -10.33 2.48 7.33
C LEU A 127 -11.26 3.25 8.27
N GLY A 128 -10.76 3.74 9.40
CA GLY A 128 -11.50 4.59 10.33
C GLY A 128 -12.30 3.79 11.37
N GLY A 129 -11.65 2.80 11.99
CA GLY A 129 -12.18 2.00 13.08
C GLY A 129 -13.07 0.82 12.63
N ALA A 130 -13.74 0.23 13.61
CA ALA A 130 -14.57 -0.97 13.43
C ALA A 130 -15.67 -0.78 12.37
N ASP A 131 -16.31 0.39 12.30
CA ASP A 131 -17.34 0.68 11.29
C ASP A 131 -16.77 0.62 9.86
N GLY A 132 -15.60 1.20 9.66
CA GLY A 132 -14.91 1.19 8.37
C GLY A 132 -14.47 -0.22 7.97
N ARG A 133 -13.88 -0.96 8.91
CA ARG A 133 -13.47 -2.36 8.71
C ARG A 133 -14.66 -3.27 8.44
N GLY A 134 -15.77 -3.10 9.15
CA GLY A 134 -16.99 -3.86 8.92
C GLY A 134 -17.55 -3.68 7.50
N ARG A 135 -17.56 -2.43 6.99
CA ARG A 135 -17.95 -2.16 5.60
C ARG A 135 -16.99 -2.80 4.60
N PHE A 136 -15.69 -2.69 4.83
CA PHE A 136 -14.65 -3.29 4.00
C PHE A 136 -14.73 -4.82 3.95
N LEU A 137 -14.88 -5.49 5.10
CA LEU A 137 -15.10 -6.93 5.17
C LEU A 137 -16.40 -7.35 4.46
N GLY A 138 -17.46 -6.54 4.58
CA GLY A 138 -18.71 -6.73 3.83
C GLY A 138 -18.51 -6.65 2.31
N GLN A 139 -17.68 -5.71 1.82
CA GLN A 139 -17.29 -5.65 0.41
C GLN A 139 -16.53 -6.91 0.00
N ILE A 140 -15.55 -7.35 0.79
CA ILE A 140 -14.78 -8.56 0.52
C ILE A 140 -15.69 -9.78 0.38
N ALA A 141 -16.64 -9.98 1.31
CA ALA A 141 -17.58 -11.09 1.24
C ALA A 141 -18.41 -11.10 -0.06
N GLY A 142 -18.81 -9.91 -0.54
CA GLY A 142 -19.52 -9.76 -1.82
C GLY A 142 -18.65 -10.00 -3.06
N LEU A 143 -17.34 -9.76 -2.96
CA LEU A 143 -16.39 -9.82 -4.06
C LEU A 143 -15.72 -11.19 -4.21
N LEU A 144 -15.76 -12.06 -3.20
CA LEU A 144 -15.17 -13.39 -3.31
C LEU A 144 -16.02 -14.32 -4.17
N ARG A 145 -15.35 -15.09 -5.03
CA ARG A 145 -15.92 -16.29 -5.67
C ARG A 145 -16.06 -17.42 -4.64
N PRO A 146 -16.94 -18.41 -4.87
CA PRO A 146 -16.87 -19.67 -4.12
C PRO A 146 -15.46 -20.26 -4.15
N GLY A 147 -14.90 -20.59 -2.98
CA GLY A 147 -13.52 -21.07 -2.85
C GLY A 147 -12.43 -20.00 -2.95
N GLY A 148 -12.80 -18.73 -3.17
CA GLY A 148 -11.90 -17.59 -3.17
C GLY A 148 -11.32 -17.30 -1.79
N ARG A 149 -10.23 -16.53 -1.75
CA ARG A 149 -9.60 -16.07 -0.51
C ARG A 149 -9.40 -14.57 -0.50
N ALA A 150 -9.51 -13.97 0.68
CA ALA A 150 -8.95 -12.67 0.95
C ALA A 150 -7.73 -12.82 1.86
N ALA A 151 -6.67 -12.04 1.61
CA ALA A 151 -5.49 -11.98 2.45
C ALA A 151 -5.23 -10.51 2.82
N ILE A 152 -5.30 -10.22 4.12
CA ILE A 152 -5.27 -8.85 4.66
C ILE A 152 -4.09 -8.75 5.61
N ALA A 153 -3.12 -7.91 5.27
CA ALA A 153 -1.98 -7.65 6.14
C ALA A 153 -2.34 -6.61 7.22
N LEU A 154 -1.69 -6.71 8.37
CA LEU A 154 -1.75 -5.72 9.46
C LEU A 154 -0.50 -5.83 10.34
N VAL A 155 -0.22 -4.75 11.07
CA VAL A 155 0.78 -4.71 12.15
C VAL A 155 0.05 -4.65 13.49
N GLU A 156 0.34 -5.61 14.37
CA GLU A 156 -0.27 -5.68 15.71
C GLU A 156 0.52 -4.86 16.73
N GLU A 157 1.85 -4.96 16.66
CA GLU A 157 2.76 -4.36 17.62
C GLU A 157 3.77 -3.47 16.90
N VAL A 158 3.98 -2.29 17.45
CA VAL A 158 5.03 -1.36 17.06
C VAL A 158 5.73 -0.90 18.33
N GLU A 159 7.05 -0.84 18.30
CA GLU A 159 7.83 -0.27 19.41
C GLU A 159 7.82 1.26 19.28
N PRO A 160 7.29 2.00 20.27
CA PRO A 160 7.32 3.46 20.23
C PRO A 160 8.76 3.97 20.28
N PHE A 161 9.02 5.05 19.55
CA PHE A 161 10.30 5.74 19.58
C PHE A 161 10.09 7.23 19.29
N ASP A 162 11.01 8.07 19.76
CA ASP A 162 10.93 9.51 19.57
C ASP A 162 11.98 10.06 18.58
N ALA A 163 12.03 11.38 18.44
CA ALA A 163 12.95 12.04 17.52
C ALA A 163 14.43 11.85 17.90
N ALA A 164 14.74 11.64 19.18
CA ALA A 164 16.11 11.37 19.64
C ALA A 164 16.51 9.94 19.26
N ASP A 165 15.62 8.96 19.43
CA ASP A 165 15.83 7.59 18.97
C ASP A 165 15.97 7.53 17.44
N ALA A 166 15.14 8.30 16.73
CA ALA A 166 15.12 8.37 15.27
C ALA A 166 16.35 9.08 14.66
N ALA A 167 17.18 9.75 15.45
CA ALA A 167 18.34 10.49 14.95
C ALA A 167 19.39 9.58 14.29
N ALA A 168 19.43 8.30 14.67
CA ALA A 168 20.31 7.30 14.08
C ALA A 168 19.71 6.58 12.87
N ILE A 169 18.41 6.77 12.59
CA ILE A 169 17.72 6.13 11.47
C ILE A 169 18.04 6.91 10.19
N ALA A 170 18.65 6.23 9.22
CA ALA A 170 18.91 6.82 7.91
C ALA A 170 17.58 7.11 7.19
N PRO A 171 17.43 8.27 6.52
CA PRO A 171 16.27 8.52 5.70
C PRO A 171 16.24 7.59 4.48
N ASP A 172 15.04 7.21 4.08
CA ASP A 172 14.81 6.68 2.73
C ASP A 172 15.08 7.81 1.74
N MET A 173 15.91 7.56 0.74
CA MET A 173 16.26 8.58 -0.25
C MET A 173 16.12 8.09 -1.68
N ARG A 174 15.64 8.96 -2.56
CA ARG A 174 15.60 8.72 -4.00
C ARG A 174 15.91 9.97 -4.79
N ASP A 175 16.85 9.83 -5.73
CA ASP A 175 17.18 10.87 -6.70
C ASP A 175 16.25 10.76 -7.93
N HIS A 176 15.65 11.89 -8.29
CA HIS A 176 14.90 12.08 -9.52
C HIS A 176 15.48 13.26 -10.30
N ASP A 177 16.40 12.94 -11.23
CA ASP A 177 17.05 13.91 -12.13
C ASP A 177 17.76 15.05 -11.36
N GLY A 178 18.46 14.68 -10.29
CA GLY A 178 19.20 15.60 -9.41
C GLY A 178 18.35 16.24 -8.32
N THR A 179 17.03 15.99 -8.29
CA THR A 179 16.17 16.36 -7.15
C THR A 179 16.06 15.17 -6.20
N VAL A 180 16.55 15.32 -4.97
CA VAL A 180 16.54 14.26 -3.97
C VAL A 180 15.31 14.39 -3.09
N TYR A 181 14.57 13.29 -2.96
CA TYR A 181 13.48 13.11 -2.01
C TYR A 181 14.02 12.28 -0.86
N ALA A 182 13.96 12.82 0.34
CA ALA A 182 14.39 12.15 1.56
C ALA A 182 13.21 12.06 2.52
N SER A 183 13.04 10.90 3.14
CA SER A 183 11.92 10.67 4.05
C SER A 183 12.40 9.92 5.28
N ARG A 184 12.17 10.49 6.45
CA ARG A 184 12.65 9.94 7.72
C ARG A 184 11.50 9.78 8.70
N PRO A 185 11.29 8.59 9.28
CA PRO A 185 10.41 8.48 10.43
C PRO A 185 11.04 9.22 11.62
N VAL A 186 10.28 10.06 12.30
CA VAL A 186 10.76 10.90 13.41
C VAL A 186 10.09 10.57 14.74
N GLY A 187 9.09 9.69 14.71
CA GLY A 187 8.53 9.13 15.92
C GLY A 187 7.39 8.18 15.60
N VAL A 188 7.22 7.19 16.47
CA VAL A 188 6.05 6.34 16.54
C VAL A 188 5.51 6.42 17.96
N ASP A 189 4.23 6.73 18.07
CA ASP A 189 3.51 6.79 19.35
C ASP A 189 2.28 5.88 19.30
N VAL A 190 1.93 5.30 20.44
CA VAL A 190 0.71 4.48 20.59
C VAL A 190 -0.16 5.12 21.65
N ARG A 191 -1.28 5.70 21.20
CA ARG A 191 -2.22 6.45 22.05
C ARG A 191 -3.64 6.30 21.55
N ASP A 192 -4.61 6.28 22.45
CA ASP A 192 -6.04 6.26 22.14
C ASP A 192 -6.43 5.18 21.11
N ASP A 193 -5.90 3.96 21.26
CA ASP A 193 -6.08 2.84 20.33
C ASP A 193 -5.67 3.17 18.87
N ARG A 194 -4.64 4.01 18.72
CA ARG A 194 -4.03 4.39 17.45
C ARG A 194 -2.52 4.26 17.50
N ILE A 195 -1.94 3.87 16.38
CA ILE A 195 -0.52 4.03 16.08
C ILE A 195 -0.39 5.34 15.30
N VAL A 196 0.44 6.26 15.78
CA VAL A 196 0.73 7.53 15.12
C VAL A 196 2.18 7.53 14.68
N LEU A 197 2.39 7.54 13.37
CA LEU A 197 3.72 7.62 12.75
C LEU A 197 3.91 9.03 12.20
N ASP A 198 4.88 9.75 12.76
CA ASP A 198 5.31 11.05 12.30
C ASP A 198 6.57 10.93 11.46
N ARG A 199 6.61 11.63 10.33
CA ARG A 199 7.70 11.58 9.36
C ARG A 199 8.07 13.00 8.92
N VAL A 200 9.35 13.21 8.67
CA VAL A 200 9.85 14.43 8.03
C VAL A 200 10.24 14.08 6.61
N ARG A 201 9.73 14.86 5.66
CA ARG A 201 9.99 14.80 4.23
C ARG A 201 10.83 15.99 3.84
N GLU A 202 11.93 15.76 3.13
CA GLU A 202 12.77 16.80 2.57
C GLU A 202 12.90 16.64 1.05
N ILE A 203 12.73 17.73 0.31
CA ILE A 203 13.09 17.83 -1.10
C ILE A 203 14.33 18.70 -1.20
N VAL A 204 15.40 18.18 -1.79
CA VAL A 204 16.63 18.92 -2.08
C VAL A 204 16.78 19.06 -3.59
N GLU A 205 16.71 20.30 -4.09
CA GLU A 205 16.86 20.59 -5.51
C GLU A 205 18.33 20.64 -5.95
N PRO A 206 18.64 20.52 -7.26
CA PRO A 206 20.00 20.67 -7.79
C PRO A 206 20.67 22.00 -7.44
N SER A 207 19.87 23.05 -7.21
CA SER A 207 20.33 24.37 -6.75
C SER A 207 20.89 24.36 -5.32
N GLY A 208 20.60 23.31 -4.54
CA GLY A 208 20.83 23.23 -3.10
C GLY A 208 19.65 23.74 -2.27
N GLU A 209 18.57 24.23 -2.89
CA GLU A 209 17.36 24.63 -2.18
C GLU A 209 16.71 23.43 -1.49
N ARG A 210 16.26 23.63 -0.24
CA ARG A 210 15.67 22.58 0.60
C ARG A 210 14.26 22.95 1.03
N HIS A 211 13.35 21.99 0.95
CA HIS A 211 11.98 22.14 1.41
C HIS A 211 11.64 20.99 2.32
N GLU A 212 11.32 21.33 3.56
CA GLU A 212 10.90 20.38 4.57
C GLU A 212 9.38 20.40 4.72
N SER A 213 8.78 19.24 4.91
CA SER A 213 7.38 19.09 5.32
C SER A 213 7.24 17.94 6.32
N HIS A 214 6.17 18.00 7.11
CA HIS A 214 5.83 16.96 8.07
C HIS A 214 4.66 16.15 7.53
N ASP A 215 4.74 14.83 7.67
CA ASP A 215 3.69 13.89 7.29
C ASP A 215 3.31 13.05 8.51
N ARG A 216 2.02 12.82 8.71
CA ARG A 216 1.49 12.04 9.83
C ARG A 216 0.54 10.98 9.31
N ILE A 217 0.84 9.74 9.64
CA ILE A 217 0.01 8.58 9.38
C ILE A 217 -0.60 8.13 10.69
N VAL A 218 -1.91 7.90 10.70
CA VAL A 218 -2.65 7.40 11.86
C VAL A 218 -3.29 6.08 11.47
N LEU A 219 -2.90 5.01 12.17
CA LEU A 219 -3.43 3.67 11.98
C LEU A 219 -4.27 3.29 13.19
N ASP A 220 -5.38 2.60 12.97
CA ASP A 220 -6.10 1.92 14.04
C ASP A 220 -5.20 0.84 14.66
N LEU A 221 -5.12 0.80 16.00
CA LEU A 221 -4.59 -0.37 16.68
C LEU A 221 -5.56 -1.53 16.46
N LEU A 222 -5.06 -2.65 15.96
CA LEU A 222 -5.87 -3.78 15.54
C LEU A 222 -5.07 -5.07 15.72
N SER A 223 -5.67 -6.06 16.40
CA SER A 223 -5.13 -7.42 16.40
C SER A 223 -5.71 -8.24 15.25
N ALA A 224 -4.96 -9.25 14.81
CA ALA A 224 -5.41 -10.22 13.84
C ALA A 224 -6.62 -11.01 14.39
N GLU A 225 -6.66 -11.30 15.69
CA GLU A 225 -7.81 -11.95 16.33
C GLU A 225 -9.07 -11.09 16.26
N GLN A 226 -8.96 -9.79 16.52
CA GLN A 226 -10.08 -8.87 16.40
C GLN A 226 -10.60 -8.80 14.96
N LEU A 227 -9.70 -8.71 13.96
CA LEU A 227 -10.09 -8.70 12.56
C LEU A 227 -10.80 -10.01 12.15
N GLU A 228 -10.33 -11.14 12.67
CA GLU A 228 -10.96 -12.45 12.45
C GLU A 228 -12.35 -12.53 13.07
N ASP A 229 -12.55 -12.02 14.28
CA ASP A 229 -13.86 -11.98 14.93
C ASP A 229 -14.85 -11.09 14.18
N GLU A 230 -14.41 -9.91 13.74
CA GLU A 230 -15.18 -9.01 12.88
C GLU A 230 -15.57 -9.72 11.56
N ALA A 231 -14.66 -10.49 10.96
CA ALA A 231 -14.92 -11.27 9.76
C ALA A 231 -15.92 -12.42 9.99
N ARG A 232 -15.78 -13.17 11.10
CA ARG A 232 -16.70 -14.25 11.49
C ARG A 232 -18.13 -13.73 11.69
N ALA A 233 -18.28 -12.55 12.30
CA ALA A 233 -19.58 -11.90 12.49
C ALA A 233 -20.29 -11.59 11.16
N LEU A 234 -19.55 -11.48 10.06
CA LEU A 234 -20.06 -11.27 8.70
C LEU A 234 -20.17 -12.56 7.88
N GLY A 235 -19.92 -13.73 8.49
CA GLY A 235 -20.04 -15.04 7.86
C GLY A 235 -18.83 -15.44 7.00
N LEU A 236 -17.73 -14.69 7.04
CA LEU A 236 -16.49 -15.09 6.39
C LEU A 236 -15.81 -16.24 7.15
N GLN A 237 -15.24 -17.18 6.42
CA GLN A 237 -14.48 -18.28 6.99
C GLN A 237 -13.06 -17.82 7.32
N VAL A 238 -12.59 -18.05 8.54
CA VAL A 238 -11.21 -17.76 8.95
C VAL A 238 -10.32 -18.98 8.68
N HIS A 239 -9.19 -18.76 8.02
CA HIS A 239 -8.16 -19.76 7.75
C HIS A 239 -6.89 -19.48 8.56
N PRO A 240 -5.94 -20.45 8.65
CA PRO A 240 -4.66 -20.20 9.31
C PRO A 240 -3.96 -18.95 8.77
N ARG A 241 -3.49 -18.10 9.69
CA ARG A 241 -2.75 -16.88 9.39
C ARG A 241 -1.47 -17.19 8.63
N ARG A 242 -0.98 -16.20 7.91
CA ARG A 242 0.39 -16.16 7.37
C ARG A 242 1.12 -15.01 8.06
N GLU A 243 2.44 -15.05 8.00
CA GLU A 243 3.31 -14.06 8.62
C GLU A 243 4.29 -13.54 7.58
N ILE A 244 4.57 -12.23 7.64
CA ILE A 244 5.69 -11.60 6.96
C ILE A 244 6.68 -11.22 8.05
N ALA A 245 7.86 -11.84 8.03
CA ALA A 245 8.88 -11.61 9.03
C ALA A 245 9.39 -10.16 9.00
N ALA A 246 9.81 -9.66 10.17
CA ALA A 246 10.50 -8.38 10.26
C ALA A 246 11.81 -8.39 9.45
N THR A 247 12.19 -7.23 8.95
CA THR A 247 13.50 -6.97 8.34
C THR A 247 14.19 -5.84 9.12
N ASP A 248 15.42 -5.50 8.74
CA ASP A 248 16.13 -4.36 9.34
C ASP A 248 15.38 -3.03 9.14
N GLU A 249 14.48 -2.96 8.16
CA GLU A 249 13.75 -1.74 7.77
C GLU A 249 12.26 -1.78 8.14
N HIS A 250 11.68 -2.95 8.39
CA HIS A 250 10.24 -3.12 8.54
C HIS A 250 9.88 -4.06 9.69
N VAL A 251 8.85 -3.67 10.46
CA VAL A 251 8.27 -4.54 11.50
C VAL A 251 7.54 -5.74 10.88
N ALA A 252 7.43 -6.82 11.66
CA ALA A 252 6.69 -8.00 11.24
C ALA A 252 5.21 -7.69 11.02
N SER A 253 4.58 -8.40 10.09
CA SER A 253 3.15 -8.26 9.80
C SER A 253 2.43 -9.60 9.87
N GLN A 254 1.23 -9.59 10.44
CA GLN A 254 0.30 -10.71 10.36
C GLN A 254 -0.53 -10.57 9.09
N VAL A 255 -0.89 -11.70 8.50
CA VAL A 255 -1.78 -11.75 7.33
C VAL A 255 -2.96 -12.65 7.65
N VAL A 256 -4.11 -12.03 7.84
CA VAL A 256 -5.39 -12.72 8.08
C VAL A 256 -5.92 -13.25 6.76
N ILE A 257 -6.21 -14.55 6.73
CA ILE A 257 -6.72 -15.25 5.55
C ILE A 257 -8.21 -15.56 5.74
N LEU A 258 -9.04 -15.03 4.85
CA LEU A 258 -10.50 -15.18 4.89
C LEU A 258 -11.00 -15.93 3.65
N GLY A 259 -12.11 -16.62 3.76
CA GLY A 259 -12.81 -17.32 2.67
C GLY A 259 -14.29 -16.96 2.60
N ALA A 260 -14.87 -17.12 1.41
CA ALA A 260 -16.32 -17.06 1.19
C ALA A 260 -17.05 -18.25 1.83
#